data_AF-A0A8J7UZH4-F1
#
_entry.id   AF-A0A8J7UZH4-F1
#
_cell.length_a   1.000
_cell.length_b   1.000
_cell.length_c   1.000
_cell.angle_alpha   90.00
_cell.angle_beta   90.00
_cell.angle_gamma   90.00
#
_symmetry.space_group_name_H-M   'P 1'
#
loop_
_entity.id
_entity.type
_entity.pdbx_description
1 polymer ?
#
loop_
_entity_poly.entity_id
_entity_poly.type
_entity_poly.pdbx_seq_one_letter_code
_entity_poly.pdbx_strand_id
1 'polypeptide(L)'
;MTASLAQAKRSADMLLDTWLRPIKGLRAWLLCFSSDGNFRKEIFPEYKANRKGMKRPEHLTAVKDHLSTQHKSLSIPRLEADDVIGIYATSGHFHKPVIVSTDKDLLSVPARHFNPDKKQKRRTNRFMADYVWMTQTLTGDVTDNYKGAKGVGEKRAERLLEPCSTLADMWEAVLGAFVDAGQSEEDAILNAQVARILRAENYDQDKETIHLWHPTKSVVLPTTSTAGASTPSTSPRNASGTCPETKLSTSEPSSNTSHGTGGSTRKTRRKTSEKHDSTSNGQSKRPNGTGRKKGRKKKTNRNTSGGS
;
A
#
# COMPACT_ATOMS: atom_id res chain seq x y z
N MET A 1 -7.25 -25.10 -27.25
CA MET A 1 -7.15 -26.26 -26.34
C MET A 1 -7.14 -25.74 -24.93
N THR A 2 -8.05 -26.19 -24.07
CA THR A 2 -7.99 -25.91 -22.62
C THR A 2 -6.76 -26.62 -22.06
N ALA A 3 -5.90 -25.90 -21.34
CA ALA A 3 -4.76 -26.53 -20.67
C ALA A 3 -5.30 -27.51 -19.62
N SER A 4 -4.72 -28.70 -19.51
CA SER A 4 -5.12 -29.66 -18.48
C SER A 4 -4.81 -29.12 -17.09
N LEU A 5 -5.51 -29.61 -16.06
CA LEU A 5 -5.24 -29.23 -14.67
C LEU A 5 -3.76 -29.44 -14.28
N ALA A 6 -3.16 -30.54 -14.73
CA ALA A 6 -1.74 -30.83 -14.48
C ALA A 6 -0.81 -29.81 -15.16
N GLN A 7 -1.15 -29.35 -16.37
CA GLN A 7 -0.42 -28.27 -17.03
C GLN A 7 -0.60 -26.94 -16.29
N ALA A 8 -1.82 -26.61 -15.84
CA ALA A 8 -2.09 -25.37 -15.11
C ALA A 8 -1.30 -25.28 -13.79
N LYS A 9 -1.24 -26.37 -13.02
CA LYS A 9 -0.44 -26.46 -11.79
C LYS A 9 1.06 -26.26 -12.07
N ARG A 10 1.62 -27.02 -13.03
CA ARG A 10 3.03 -26.87 -13.42
C ARG A 10 3.36 -25.46 -13.90
N SER A 11 2.48 -24.83 -14.65
CA SER A 11 2.66 -23.44 -15.10
C SER A 11 2.67 -22.47 -13.94
N ALA A 12 1.82 -22.67 -12.92
CA ALA A 12 1.79 -21.84 -11.72
C ALA A 12 3.09 -21.98 -10.89
N ASP A 13 3.57 -23.20 -10.70
CA ASP A 13 4.84 -23.47 -10.01
C ASP A 13 6.02 -22.81 -10.75
N MET A 14 6.08 -22.98 -12.08
CA MET A 14 7.12 -22.38 -12.91
C MET A 14 7.07 -20.85 -12.89
N LEU A 15 5.87 -20.26 -12.89
CA LEU A 15 5.69 -18.82 -12.77
C LEU A 15 6.23 -18.31 -11.44
N LEU A 16 5.87 -18.98 -10.34
CA LEU A 16 6.31 -18.61 -8.99
C LEU A 16 7.84 -18.70 -8.88
N ASP A 17 8.44 -19.79 -9.31
CA ASP A 17 9.90 -19.96 -9.32
C ASP A 17 10.59 -18.87 -10.16
N THR A 18 10.02 -18.53 -11.31
CA THR A 18 10.55 -17.48 -12.19
C THR A 18 10.47 -16.11 -11.53
N TRP A 19 9.38 -15.83 -10.82
CA TRP A 19 9.16 -14.55 -10.13
C TRP A 19 10.05 -14.37 -8.90
N LEU A 20 10.33 -15.47 -8.17
CA LEU A 20 11.13 -15.44 -6.95
C LEU A 20 12.64 -15.49 -7.22
N ARG A 21 13.08 -16.16 -8.29
CA ARG A 21 14.51 -16.35 -8.63
C ARG A 21 15.36 -15.05 -8.62
N PRO A 22 14.87 -13.88 -9.11
CA PRO A 22 15.66 -12.64 -9.10
C PRO A 22 15.82 -11.98 -7.72
N ILE A 23 15.14 -12.47 -6.70
CA ILE A 23 15.09 -11.88 -5.35
C ILE A 23 16.24 -12.44 -4.51
N LYS A 24 17.35 -11.69 -4.49
CA LYS A 24 18.54 -12.04 -3.70
C LYS A 24 18.22 -12.01 -2.21
N GLY A 25 18.62 -13.06 -1.50
CA GLY A 25 18.45 -13.16 -0.04
C GLY A 25 17.01 -13.44 0.41
N LEU A 26 16.17 -13.99 -0.47
CA LEU A 26 14.85 -14.49 -0.13
C LEU A 26 14.95 -15.60 0.93
N ARG A 27 14.28 -15.42 2.08
CA ARG A 27 14.25 -16.41 3.18
C ARG A 27 12.84 -16.95 3.45
N ALA A 28 11.82 -16.15 3.15
CA ALA A 28 10.43 -16.48 3.30
C ALA A 28 9.61 -15.67 2.28
N TRP A 29 8.48 -16.21 1.86
CA TRP A 29 7.49 -15.54 1.03
C TRP A 29 6.08 -15.89 1.53
N LEU A 30 5.11 -15.09 1.11
CA LEU A 30 3.70 -15.30 1.39
C LEU A 30 2.93 -15.09 0.09
N LEU A 31 2.12 -16.08 -0.30
CA LEU A 31 1.18 -15.94 -1.41
C LEU A 31 -0.13 -15.37 -0.88
N CYS A 32 -0.58 -14.26 -1.45
CA CYS A 32 -1.85 -13.65 -1.07
C CYS A 32 -2.91 -13.96 -2.11
N PHE A 33 -4.09 -14.43 -1.67
CA PHE A 33 -5.23 -14.68 -2.54
C PHE A 33 -6.41 -13.83 -2.10
N SER A 34 -7.19 -13.33 -3.06
CA SER A 34 -8.46 -12.67 -2.77
C SER A 34 -9.44 -13.69 -2.19
N SER A 35 -10.13 -13.30 -1.12
CA SER A 35 -11.22 -14.08 -0.55
C SER A 35 -12.50 -13.93 -1.37
N ASP A 36 -13.53 -14.68 -0.98
CA ASP A 36 -14.90 -14.32 -1.33
C ASP A 36 -15.37 -13.13 -0.48
N GLY A 37 -16.33 -12.38 -1.02
CA GLY A 37 -16.72 -11.08 -0.47
C GLY A 37 -15.66 -9.99 -0.70
N ASN A 38 -16.10 -8.73 -0.75
CA ASN A 38 -15.19 -7.59 -0.88
C ASN A 38 -15.84 -6.39 -0.20
N PHE A 39 -15.18 -5.82 0.81
CA PHE A 39 -15.68 -4.66 1.55
C PHE A 39 -16.00 -3.46 0.63
N ARG A 40 -15.30 -3.32 -0.50
CA ARG A 40 -15.57 -2.27 -1.50
C ARG A 40 -16.97 -2.39 -2.08
N LYS A 41 -17.52 -3.61 -2.21
CA LYS A 41 -18.90 -3.83 -2.67
C LYS A 41 -19.95 -3.51 -1.60
N GLU A 42 -19.55 -3.53 -0.32
CA GLU A 42 -20.43 -3.15 0.78
C GLU A 42 -20.62 -1.63 0.84
N ILE A 43 -19.56 -0.87 0.55
CA ILE A 43 -19.62 0.61 0.51
C ILE A 43 -19.99 1.15 -0.88
N PHE A 44 -19.69 0.43 -1.95
CA PHE A 44 -19.97 0.80 -3.33
C PHE A 44 -20.43 -0.42 -4.13
N PRO A 45 -21.76 -0.71 -4.17
CA PRO A 45 -22.30 -1.90 -4.83
C PRO A 45 -21.94 -2.05 -6.32
N GLU A 46 -21.66 -0.92 -6.99
CA GLU A 46 -21.24 -0.87 -8.40
C GLU A 46 -19.76 -1.25 -8.62
N TYR A 47 -18.96 -1.39 -7.55
CA TYR A 47 -17.55 -1.76 -7.64
C TYR A 47 -17.36 -3.10 -8.37
N LYS A 48 -16.58 -3.07 -9.47
CA LYS A 48 -16.37 -4.21 -10.40
C LYS A 48 -17.67 -4.84 -10.92
N ALA A 49 -18.80 -4.14 -10.92
CA ALA A 49 -20.09 -4.67 -11.37
C ALA A 49 -20.09 -5.02 -12.87
N ASN A 50 -19.34 -4.27 -13.67
CA ASN A 50 -19.05 -4.55 -15.08
C ASN A 50 -18.32 -5.89 -15.32
N ARG A 51 -17.78 -6.53 -14.27
CA ARG A 51 -17.13 -7.84 -14.36
C ARG A 51 -18.05 -9.01 -14.00
N LYS A 52 -19.30 -8.73 -13.58
CA LYS A 52 -20.29 -9.77 -13.30
C LYS A 52 -20.55 -10.57 -14.58
N GLY A 53 -20.55 -11.90 -14.47
CA GLY A 53 -20.77 -12.81 -15.60
C GLY A 53 -19.51 -13.20 -16.39
N MET A 54 -18.33 -12.64 -16.09
CA MET A 54 -17.09 -13.15 -16.67
C MET A 54 -16.81 -14.57 -16.17
N LYS A 55 -16.56 -15.50 -17.10
CA LYS A 55 -16.23 -16.89 -16.76
C LYS A 55 -14.88 -16.92 -16.04
N ARG A 56 -14.88 -17.37 -14.78
CA ARG A 56 -13.64 -17.63 -14.04
C ARG A 56 -12.82 -18.73 -14.75
N PRO A 57 -11.48 -18.66 -14.74
CA PRO A 57 -10.66 -19.73 -15.30
C PRO A 57 -10.99 -21.06 -14.64
N GLU A 58 -11.16 -22.10 -15.46
CA GLU A 58 -11.66 -23.43 -15.04
C GLU A 58 -10.86 -24.05 -13.89
N HIS A 59 -9.53 -23.90 -13.92
CA HIS A 59 -8.63 -24.50 -12.94
C HIS A 59 -8.21 -23.56 -11.82
N LEU A 60 -8.78 -22.35 -11.72
CA LEU A 60 -8.32 -21.33 -10.76
C LEU A 60 -8.32 -21.84 -9.32
N THR A 61 -9.43 -22.43 -8.86
CA THR A 61 -9.57 -22.96 -7.50
C THR A 61 -8.54 -24.06 -7.24
N ALA A 62 -8.47 -25.06 -8.12
CA ALA A 62 -7.55 -26.18 -7.96
C ALA A 62 -6.06 -25.77 -8.02
N VAL A 63 -5.72 -24.68 -8.72
CA VAL A 63 -4.38 -24.09 -8.73
C VAL A 63 -4.10 -23.33 -7.42
N LYS A 64 -5.06 -22.56 -6.91
CA LYS A 64 -4.91 -21.89 -5.59
C LYS A 64 -4.72 -22.91 -4.47
N ASP A 65 -5.48 -24.00 -4.48
CA ASP A 65 -5.38 -25.07 -3.50
C ASP A 65 -4.00 -25.74 -3.57
N HIS A 66 -3.54 -26.07 -4.80
CA HIS A 66 -2.22 -26.62 -5.04
C HIS A 66 -1.08 -25.73 -4.53
N LEU A 67 -1.12 -24.43 -4.83
CA LEU A 67 -0.12 -23.49 -4.31
C LEU A 67 -0.18 -23.36 -2.78
N SER A 68 -1.38 -23.45 -2.19
CA SER A 68 -1.58 -23.33 -0.74
C SER A 68 -1.13 -24.57 0.04
N THR A 69 -1.12 -25.76 -0.57
CA THR A 69 -0.57 -26.96 0.07
C THR A 69 0.96 -26.97 0.06
N GLN A 70 1.59 -26.32 -0.91
CA GLN A 70 3.06 -26.32 -1.08
C GLN A 70 3.75 -25.08 -0.50
N HIS A 71 3.04 -23.97 -0.38
CA HIS A 71 3.61 -22.69 0.05
C HIS A 71 2.76 -22.03 1.12
N LYS A 72 3.39 -21.18 1.94
CA LYS A 72 2.65 -20.30 2.84
C LYS A 72 1.76 -19.39 2.01
N SER A 73 0.45 -19.50 2.21
CA SER A 73 -0.54 -18.64 1.58
C SER A 73 -1.47 -18.03 2.63
N LEU A 74 -2.12 -16.93 2.26
CA LEU A 74 -3.10 -16.25 3.09
C LEU A 74 -4.22 -15.68 2.23
N SER A 75 -5.43 -15.78 2.77
CA SER A 75 -6.64 -15.15 2.28
C SER A 75 -7.39 -14.65 3.50
N ILE A 76 -7.77 -13.37 3.52
CA ILE A 76 -8.49 -12.75 4.63
C ILE A 76 -9.90 -12.43 4.15
N PRO A 77 -10.96 -12.85 4.88
CA PRO A 77 -12.34 -12.57 4.51
C PRO A 77 -12.57 -11.09 4.17
N ARG A 78 -13.37 -10.84 3.13
CA ARG A 78 -13.74 -9.50 2.61
C ARG A 78 -12.59 -8.70 1.98
N LEU A 79 -11.37 -9.24 1.91
CA LEU A 79 -10.21 -8.55 1.35
C LEU A 79 -9.78 -9.13 0.00
N GLU A 80 -9.29 -8.26 -0.87
CA GLU A 80 -8.60 -8.69 -2.09
C GLU A 80 -7.14 -9.02 -1.79
N ALA A 81 -6.50 -9.80 -2.67
CA ALA A 81 -5.08 -10.17 -2.51
C ALA A 81 -4.19 -8.94 -2.30
N ASP A 82 -4.49 -7.85 -2.99
CA ASP A 82 -3.72 -6.61 -2.94
C ASP A 82 -3.80 -5.94 -1.57
N ASP A 83 -4.95 -6.01 -0.89
CA ASP A 83 -5.13 -5.52 0.48
C ASP A 83 -4.29 -6.35 1.48
N VAL A 84 -4.31 -7.67 1.33
CA VAL A 84 -3.51 -8.58 2.18
C VAL A 84 -2.01 -8.30 1.97
N ILE A 85 -1.58 -8.09 0.72
CA ILE A 85 -0.22 -7.68 0.39
C ILE A 85 0.12 -6.35 1.06
N GLY A 86 -0.75 -5.34 0.93
CA GLY A 86 -0.55 -4.01 1.48
C GLY A 86 -0.40 -4.01 3.01
N ILE A 87 -1.27 -4.74 3.70
CA ILE A 87 -1.23 -4.93 5.15
C ILE A 87 0.08 -5.60 5.57
N TYR A 88 0.43 -6.76 5.00
CA TYR A 88 1.63 -7.50 5.41
C TYR A 88 2.95 -6.82 5.01
N ALA A 89 2.94 -6.05 3.92
CA ALA A 89 4.10 -5.26 3.51
C ALA A 89 4.38 -4.06 4.44
N THR A 90 3.40 -3.63 5.22
CA THR A 90 3.49 -2.44 6.09
C THR A 90 3.35 -2.75 7.59
N SER A 91 3.01 -3.98 7.97
CA SER A 91 2.80 -4.39 9.38
C SER A 91 4.09 -4.66 10.16
N GLY A 92 5.23 -4.73 9.48
CA GLY A 92 6.49 -5.16 10.08
C GLY A 92 6.66 -6.69 10.18
N HIS A 93 5.68 -7.48 9.71
CA HIS A 93 5.76 -8.94 9.68
C HIS A 93 7.02 -9.44 8.92
N PHE A 94 7.35 -8.78 7.81
CA PHE A 94 8.57 -9.04 7.06
C PHE A 94 9.58 -7.91 7.27
N HIS A 95 10.83 -8.27 7.57
CA HIS A 95 11.92 -7.31 7.54
C HIS A 95 12.29 -6.97 6.09
N LYS A 96 12.16 -5.69 5.71
CA LYS A 96 12.48 -5.17 4.37
C LYS A 96 11.71 -5.89 3.23
N PRO A 97 10.36 -5.89 3.25
CA PRO A 97 9.55 -6.64 2.30
C PRO A 97 9.76 -6.19 0.85
N VAL A 98 9.57 -7.12 -0.08
CA VAL A 98 9.48 -6.87 -1.52
C VAL A 98 8.14 -7.39 -2.00
N ILE A 99 7.29 -6.49 -2.47
CA ILE A 99 6.05 -6.84 -3.17
C ILE A 99 6.43 -7.29 -4.58
N VAL A 100 5.97 -8.48 -4.96
CA VAL A 100 6.21 -9.06 -6.29
C VAL A 100 4.87 -9.09 -7.01
N SER A 101 4.67 -8.17 -7.96
CA SER A 101 3.43 -8.09 -8.72
C SER A 101 3.64 -7.38 -10.05
N THR A 102 2.83 -7.77 -11.02
CA THR A 102 2.73 -7.08 -12.31
C THR A 102 1.80 -5.88 -12.25
N ASP A 103 0.94 -5.82 -11.22
CA ASP A 103 -0.03 -4.75 -11.02
C ASP A 103 0.65 -3.45 -10.56
N LYS A 104 0.31 -2.35 -11.23
CA LYS A 104 0.83 -1.01 -10.92
C LYS A 104 0.12 -0.40 -9.71
N ASP A 105 -1.09 -0.84 -9.37
CA ASP A 105 -1.90 -0.23 -8.33
C ASP A 105 -1.30 -0.50 -6.94
N LEU A 106 -0.56 -1.61 -6.81
CA LEU A 106 0.27 -1.90 -5.64
C LEU A 106 1.38 -0.87 -5.38
N LEU A 107 1.73 -0.02 -6.35
CA LEU A 107 2.63 1.11 -6.11
C LEU A 107 2.03 2.14 -5.12
N SER A 108 0.73 2.05 -4.80
CA SER A 108 0.09 2.77 -3.69
C SER A 108 0.45 2.22 -2.30
N VAL A 109 1.31 1.20 -2.20
CA VAL A 109 1.85 0.65 -0.95
C VAL A 109 3.32 1.07 -0.75
N PRO A 110 3.69 1.63 0.42
CA PRO A 110 5.06 2.05 0.69
C PRO A 110 5.99 0.86 0.97
N ALA A 111 6.52 0.26 -0.09
CA ALA A 111 7.40 -0.90 -0.02
C ALA A 111 8.46 -0.89 -1.14
N ARG A 112 9.27 -1.94 -1.19
CA ARG A 112 10.02 -2.27 -2.42
C ARG A 112 9.10 -3.08 -3.32
N HIS A 113 9.22 -2.85 -4.60
CA HIS A 113 8.39 -3.45 -5.62
C HIS A 113 9.27 -4.13 -6.66
N PHE A 114 8.89 -5.33 -7.08
CA PHE A 114 9.47 -6.04 -8.20
C PHE A 114 8.37 -6.44 -9.18
N ASN A 115 8.43 -5.86 -10.38
CA ASN A 115 7.57 -6.27 -11.48
C ASN A 115 8.31 -7.35 -12.31
N PRO A 116 7.84 -8.61 -12.29
CA PRO A 116 8.54 -9.72 -12.91
C PRO A 116 8.52 -9.64 -14.44
N ASP A 117 7.42 -9.17 -15.05
CA ASP A 117 7.28 -9.04 -16.51
C ASP A 117 8.27 -8.02 -17.08
N LYS A 118 8.40 -6.88 -16.40
CA LYS A 118 9.30 -5.79 -16.80
C LYS A 118 10.72 -5.94 -16.22
N LYS A 119 10.95 -6.96 -15.37
CA LYS A 119 12.15 -7.15 -14.55
C LYS A 119 12.57 -5.87 -13.81
N GLN A 120 11.60 -5.05 -13.42
CA GLN A 120 11.82 -3.71 -12.88
C GLN A 120 11.74 -3.72 -11.36
N LYS A 121 12.72 -3.10 -10.71
CA LYS A 121 12.72 -2.85 -9.26
C LYS A 121 12.38 -1.39 -9.01
N ARG A 122 11.46 -1.13 -8.08
CA ARG A 122 11.11 0.22 -7.61
C ARG A 122 11.06 0.25 -6.10
N ARG A 123 11.25 1.44 -5.52
CA ARG A 123 11.01 1.69 -4.10
C ARG A 123 10.03 2.85 -4.01
N THR A 124 8.93 2.59 -3.32
CA THR A 124 7.89 3.60 -3.05
C THR A 124 7.98 3.96 -1.57
N ASN A 125 8.14 5.25 -1.27
CA ASN A 125 8.03 5.76 0.10
C ASN A 125 6.57 6.15 0.40
N ARG A 126 6.28 6.57 1.64
CA ARG A 126 4.92 6.94 2.05
C ARG A 126 4.30 8.02 1.17
N PHE A 127 5.03 9.10 0.90
CA PHE A 127 4.57 10.20 0.05
C PHE A 127 4.23 9.74 -1.37
N MET A 128 5.11 8.97 -2.02
CA MET A 128 4.87 8.43 -3.36
C MET A 128 3.67 7.47 -3.39
N ALA A 129 3.51 6.66 -2.34
CA ALA A 129 2.39 5.73 -2.22
C ALA A 129 1.06 6.49 -2.09
N ASP A 130 1.05 7.56 -1.29
CA ASP A 130 -0.10 8.45 -1.12
C ASP A 130 -0.38 9.23 -2.41
N TYR A 131 0.65 9.69 -3.14
CA TYR A 131 0.52 10.34 -4.45
C TYR A 131 -0.15 9.42 -5.49
N VAL A 132 0.29 8.15 -5.60
CA VAL A 132 -0.31 7.18 -6.53
C VAL A 132 -1.79 6.95 -6.19
N TRP A 133 -2.10 6.79 -4.90
CA TRP A 133 -3.46 6.60 -4.45
C TRP A 133 -4.36 7.83 -4.70
N MET A 134 -3.87 9.05 -4.43
CA MET A 134 -4.61 10.29 -4.69
C MET A 134 -4.76 10.56 -6.19
N THR A 135 -3.76 10.21 -7.00
CA THR A 135 -3.87 10.24 -8.47
C THR A 135 -5.01 9.33 -8.93
N GLN A 136 -5.03 8.09 -8.43
CA GLN A 136 -6.06 7.11 -8.77
C GLN A 136 -7.46 7.54 -8.28
N THR A 137 -7.53 8.21 -7.13
CA THR A 137 -8.76 8.81 -6.59
C THR A 137 -9.30 9.91 -7.51
N LEU A 138 -8.43 10.76 -8.05
CA LEU A 138 -8.77 11.81 -9.00
C LEU A 138 -9.20 11.26 -10.35
N THR A 139 -8.51 10.26 -10.88
CA THR A 139 -8.74 9.76 -12.25
C THR A 139 -9.81 8.69 -12.35
N GLY A 140 -10.10 7.99 -11.25
CA GLY A 140 -10.92 6.79 -11.25
C GLY A 140 -10.25 5.59 -11.93
N ASP A 141 -10.89 4.43 -11.83
CA ASP A 141 -10.61 3.25 -12.64
C ASP A 141 -11.91 2.70 -13.23
N VAL A 142 -12.03 2.83 -14.55
CA VAL A 142 -13.17 2.32 -15.32
C VAL A 142 -13.25 0.79 -15.24
N THR A 143 -12.11 0.10 -15.08
CA THR A 143 -12.07 -1.36 -14.94
C THR A 143 -12.76 -1.81 -13.66
N ASP A 144 -12.66 -1.00 -12.61
CA ASP A 144 -13.28 -1.19 -11.29
C ASP A 144 -14.62 -0.45 -11.12
N ASN A 145 -15.07 0.25 -12.15
CA ASN A 145 -16.35 0.94 -12.23
C ASN A 145 -16.50 2.14 -11.25
N TYR A 146 -15.40 2.82 -10.90
CA TYR A 146 -15.43 4.14 -10.24
C TYR A 146 -14.71 5.19 -11.09
N LYS A 147 -15.25 6.42 -11.14
CA LYS A 147 -14.91 7.39 -12.20
C LYS A 147 -13.96 8.52 -11.77
N GLY A 148 -13.71 8.68 -10.47
CA GLY A 148 -12.94 9.81 -9.96
C GLY A 148 -13.63 11.16 -10.15
N ALA A 149 -12.84 12.22 -10.18
CA ALA A 149 -13.29 13.58 -10.41
C ALA A 149 -13.59 13.80 -11.90
N LYS A 150 -14.81 14.26 -12.20
CA LYS A 150 -15.27 14.43 -13.60
C LYS A 150 -14.39 15.45 -14.33
N GLY A 151 -13.85 15.02 -15.48
CA GLY A 151 -12.97 15.86 -16.31
C GLY A 151 -11.53 15.95 -15.80
N VAL A 152 -11.12 15.07 -14.88
CA VAL A 152 -9.75 14.95 -14.39
C VAL A 152 -9.13 13.65 -14.90
N GLY A 153 -8.33 13.74 -15.96
CA GLY A 153 -7.45 12.66 -16.40
C GLY A 153 -6.05 12.76 -15.78
N GLU A 154 -5.19 11.79 -16.07
CA GLU A 154 -3.83 11.65 -15.53
C GLU A 154 -3.03 12.97 -15.54
N LYS A 155 -2.93 13.64 -16.70
CA LYS A 155 -2.22 14.93 -16.82
C LYS A 155 -2.78 16.04 -15.94
N ARG A 156 -4.09 16.04 -15.69
CA ARG A 156 -4.72 17.06 -14.83
C ARG A 156 -4.51 16.70 -13.36
N ALA A 157 -4.60 15.42 -13.01
CA ALA A 157 -4.26 14.94 -11.67
C ALA A 157 -2.81 15.26 -11.31
N GLU A 158 -1.85 15.02 -12.22
CA GLU A 158 -0.45 15.39 -12.02
C GLU A 158 -0.26 16.87 -11.71
N ARG A 159 -0.89 17.78 -12.48
CA ARG A 159 -0.80 19.23 -12.22
C ARG A 159 -1.43 19.64 -10.89
N LEU A 160 -2.50 18.97 -10.47
CA LEU A 160 -3.17 19.27 -9.20
C LEU A 160 -2.33 18.81 -8.00
N LEU A 161 -1.61 17.69 -8.14
CA LEU A 161 -0.84 17.09 -7.06
C LEU A 161 0.64 17.50 -7.04
N GLU A 162 1.19 18.05 -8.13
CA GLU A 162 2.56 18.57 -8.23
C GLU A 162 2.95 19.52 -7.08
N PRO A 163 2.12 20.50 -6.66
CA PRO A 163 2.49 21.41 -5.58
C PRO A 163 2.34 20.80 -4.17
N CYS A 164 1.75 19.61 -4.03
CA CYS A 164 1.43 19.01 -2.73
C CYS A 164 2.67 18.40 -2.06
N SER A 165 2.82 18.63 -0.75
CA SER A 165 3.95 18.09 0.04
C SER A 165 3.50 17.07 1.10
N THR A 166 2.21 17.04 1.42
CA THR A 166 1.63 16.13 2.40
C THR A 166 0.37 15.46 1.86
N LEU A 167 -0.07 14.38 2.52
CA LEU A 167 -1.37 13.75 2.21
C LEU A 167 -2.53 14.74 2.42
N ALA A 168 -2.43 15.65 3.39
CA ALA A 168 -3.45 16.68 3.61
C ALA A 168 -3.54 17.62 2.40
N ASP A 169 -2.39 18.11 1.88
CA ASP A 169 -2.38 18.97 0.68
C ASP A 169 -2.97 18.23 -0.53
N MET A 170 -2.65 16.95 -0.70
CA MET A 170 -3.21 16.13 -1.78
C MET A 170 -4.72 15.95 -1.64
N TRP A 171 -5.20 15.73 -0.41
CA TRP A 171 -6.62 15.58 -0.14
C TRP A 171 -7.38 16.87 -0.45
N GLU A 172 -6.87 18.03 -0.05
CA GLU A 172 -7.49 19.32 -0.38
C GLU A 172 -7.57 19.54 -1.90
N ALA A 173 -6.51 19.18 -2.64
CA ALA A 173 -6.51 19.23 -4.11
C ALA A 173 -7.53 18.25 -4.73
N VAL A 174 -7.66 17.05 -4.17
CA VAL A 174 -8.67 16.06 -4.58
C VAL A 174 -10.07 16.61 -4.34
N LEU A 175 -10.37 17.05 -3.12
CA LEU A 175 -11.67 17.58 -2.75
C LEU A 175 -12.06 18.77 -3.62
N GLY A 176 -11.14 19.72 -3.81
CA GLY A 176 -11.35 20.86 -4.71
C GLY A 176 -11.71 20.43 -6.14
N ALA A 177 -11.06 19.41 -6.68
CA ALA A 177 -11.34 18.91 -8.01
C ALA A 177 -12.73 18.25 -8.15
N PHE A 178 -13.21 17.57 -7.10
CA PHE A 178 -14.57 17.02 -7.07
C PHE A 178 -15.61 18.15 -6.96
N VAL A 179 -15.40 19.11 -6.07
CA VAL A 179 -16.29 20.26 -5.87
C VAL A 179 -16.40 21.11 -7.14
N ASP A 180 -15.27 21.42 -7.79
CA ASP A 180 -15.22 22.16 -9.07
C ASP A 180 -15.99 21.44 -10.18
N ALA A 181 -16.08 20.11 -10.10
CA ALA A 181 -16.81 19.28 -11.06
C ALA A 181 -18.30 19.11 -10.71
N GLY A 182 -18.76 19.73 -9.61
CA GLY A 182 -20.13 19.61 -9.10
C GLY A 182 -20.42 18.29 -8.39
N GLN A 183 -19.39 17.58 -7.93
CA GLN A 183 -19.51 16.36 -7.13
C GLN A 183 -19.40 16.68 -5.63
N SER A 184 -19.93 15.80 -4.80
CA SER A 184 -19.95 15.98 -3.34
C SER A 184 -18.62 15.58 -2.68
N GLU A 185 -18.42 16.01 -1.43
CA GLU A 185 -17.31 15.51 -0.60
C GLU A 185 -17.44 13.99 -0.38
N GLU A 186 -18.67 13.50 -0.22
CA GLU A 186 -18.97 12.08 -0.07
C GLU A 186 -18.53 11.28 -1.30
N ASP A 187 -18.69 11.82 -2.52
CA ASP A 187 -18.18 11.20 -3.74
C ASP A 187 -16.66 11.10 -3.72
N ALA A 188 -15.97 12.17 -3.29
CA ALA A 188 -14.51 12.19 -3.19
C ALA A 188 -14.01 11.16 -2.17
N ILE A 189 -14.65 11.09 -1.00
CA ILE A 189 -14.33 10.12 0.06
C ILE A 189 -14.56 8.70 -0.42
N LEU A 190 -15.68 8.43 -1.09
CA LEU A 190 -16.00 7.10 -1.63
C LEU A 190 -14.94 6.64 -2.63
N ASN A 191 -14.55 7.52 -3.57
CA ASN A 191 -13.50 7.22 -4.54
C ASN A 191 -12.16 6.97 -3.86
N ALA A 192 -11.81 7.76 -2.83
CA ALA A 192 -10.59 7.55 -2.05
C ALA A 192 -10.61 6.21 -1.31
N GLN A 193 -11.75 5.81 -0.74
CA GLN A 193 -11.90 4.55 -0.03
C GLN A 193 -11.80 3.33 -0.94
N VAL A 194 -12.48 3.33 -2.10
CA VAL A 194 -12.43 2.19 -3.02
C VAL A 194 -11.09 2.09 -3.76
N ALA A 195 -10.42 3.22 -4.03
CA ALA A 195 -9.08 3.23 -4.64
C ALA A 195 -7.97 2.83 -3.67
N ARG A 196 -8.21 2.84 -2.35
CA ARG A 196 -7.17 2.56 -1.36
C ARG A 196 -6.91 1.06 -1.24
N ILE A 197 -5.69 0.64 -1.51
CA ILE A 197 -5.18 -0.66 -1.04
C ILE A 197 -4.93 -0.54 0.47
N LEU A 198 -5.49 -1.47 1.25
CA LEU A 198 -5.35 -1.42 2.71
C LEU A 198 -3.89 -1.58 3.13
N ARG A 199 -3.47 -0.80 4.12
CA ARG A 199 -2.17 -0.89 4.79
C ARG A 199 -2.39 -1.36 6.22
N ALA A 200 -1.31 -1.60 6.98
CA ALA A 200 -1.40 -2.13 8.34
C ALA A 200 -2.28 -1.25 9.25
N GLU A 201 -2.29 0.07 9.07
CA GLU A 201 -3.16 0.96 9.83
C GLU A 201 -4.67 0.82 9.51
N ASN A 202 -5.02 0.09 8.44
CA ASN A 202 -6.39 -0.06 7.97
C ASN A 202 -7.04 -1.39 8.36
N TYR A 203 -6.34 -2.26 9.09
CA TYR A 203 -6.86 -3.56 9.48
C TYR A 203 -6.41 -3.95 10.89
N ASP A 204 -7.38 -4.14 11.79
CA ASP A 204 -7.15 -4.67 13.13
C ASP A 204 -7.24 -6.20 13.04
N GLN A 205 -6.09 -6.87 13.15
CA GLN A 205 -5.99 -8.33 12.99
C GLN A 205 -6.65 -9.10 14.13
N ASP A 206 -6.69 -8.54 15.35
CA ASP A 206 -7.26 -9.22 16.52
C ASP A 206 -8.79 -9.15 16.50
N LYS A 207 -9.33 -8.02 16.02
CA LYS A 207 -10.78 -7.81 15.91
C LYS A 207 -11.35 -8.15 14.54
N GLU A 208 -10.48 -8.44 13.58
CA GLU A 208 -10.80 -8.66 12.16
C GLU A 208 -11.62 -7.51 11.53
N THR A 209 -11.37 -6.26 11.96
CA THR A 209 -12.11 -5.07 11.49
C THR A 209 -11.35 -4.28 10.44
N ILE A 210 -12.08 -3.71 9.48
CA ILE A 210 -11.53 -2.88 8.40
C ILE A 210 -11.74 -1.41 8.76
N HIS A 211 -10.66 -0.64 8.78
CA HIS A 211 -10.67 0.79 9.09
C HIS A 211 -10.54 1.56 7.78
N LEU A 212 -11.66 2.06 7.28
CA LEU A 212 -11.71 2.83 6.05
C LEU A 212 -11.05 4.18 6.26
N TRP A 213 -10.35 4.64 5.23
CA TRP A 213 -9.79 5.96 5.27
C TRP A 213 -10.89 7.03 5.22
N HIS A 214 -10.72 8.07 6.02
CA HIS A 214 -11.54 9.27 6.02
C HIS A 214 -10.66 10.43 6.51
N PRO A 215 -10.81 11.67 5.99
CA PRO A 215 -9.94 12.78 6.37
C PRO A 215 -10.03 13.16 7.86
N THR A 216 -11.24 13.12 8.43
CA THR A 216 -11.51 13.61 9.80
C THR A 216 -12.17 12.60 10.76
N LYS A 217 -12.73 11.49 10.28
CA LYS A 217 -13.52 10.54 11.09
C LYS A 217 -12.82 9.19 11.16
N SER A 218 -13.08 8.45 12.23
CA SER A 218 -12.74 7.03 12.32
C SER A 218 -13.91 6.22 11.77
N VAL A 219 -13.73 5.54 10.64
CA VAL A 219 -14.76 4.71 10.02
C VAL A 219 -14.33 3.25 10.07
N VAL A 220 -15.02 2.46 10.89
CA VAL A 220 -14.73 1.03 11.08
C VAL A 220 -15.88 0.21 10.53
N LEU A 221 -15.59 -0.70 9.60
CA LEU A 221 -16.55 -1.71 9.17
C LEU A 221 -16.53 -2.87 10.19
N PRO A 222 -17.67 -3.20 10.81
CA PRO A 222 -17.74 -4.29 11.77
C PRO A 222 -17.41 -5.63 11.11
N THR A 223 -16.97 -6.59 11.91
CA THR A 223 -16.94 -7.99 11.51
C THR A 223 -18.37 -8.45 11.25
N THR A 224 -18.61 -9.12 10.13
CA THR A 224 -19.90 -9.77 9.88
C THR A 224 -20.04 -10.98 10.81
N SER A 225 -20.51 -10.76 12.03
CA SER A 225 -20.99 -11.85 12.90
C SER A 225 -22.48 -12.08 12.61
N THR A 226 -22.75 -13.21 11.94
CA THR A 226 -23.96 -14.04 12.06
C THR A 226 -25.31 -13.44 11.61
N ALA A 227 -25.67 -13.69 10.34
CA ALA A 227 -27.04 -14.11 10.02
C ALA A 227 -27.09 -15.64 10.16
N GLY A 228 -27.90 -16.16 11.10
CA GLY A 228 -28.06 -17.61 11.24
C GLY A 228 -28.72 -18.03 12.55
N ALA A 229 -30.05 -18.07 12.52
CA ALA A 229 -30.89 -18.68 13.54
C ALA A 229 -30.53 -20.15 13.81
N SER A 230 -30.81 -20.54 15.05
CA SER A 230 -30.77 -21.88 15.61
C SER A 230 -31.46 -22.97 14.78
N THR A 231 -30.80 -24.12 14.61
CA THR A 231 -31.34 -25.45 14.98
C THR A 231 -30.20 -26.47 15.08
N PRO A 232 -30.26 -27.42 16.05
CA PRO A 232 -29.13 -28.30 16.36
C PRO A 232 -29.19 -29.58 15.52
N SER A 233 -28.04 -30.00 15.01
CA SER A 233 -27.83 -31.35 14.48
C SER A 233 -26.62 -31.99 15.18
N THR A 234 -26.80 -33.25 15.50
CA THR A 234 -26.17 -34.00 16.58
C THR A 234 -25.00 -34.86 16.08
N SER A 235 -23.87 -34.80 16.82
CA SER A 235 -22.83 -35.83 17.00
C SER A 235 -21.81 -36.14 15.88
N PRO A 236 -20.65 -36.79 16.22
CA PRO A 236 -19.79 -36.57 17.40
C PRO A 236 -18.29 -36.41 17.05
N ARG A 237 -17.54 -35.98 18.07
CA ARG A 237 -16.07 -35.86 18.13
C ARG A 237 -15.36 -37.21 17.92
N ASN A 238 -14.14 -37.15 17.36
CA ASN A 238 -13.00 -37.78 18.03
C ASN A 238 -11.67 -37.08 17.72
N ALA A 239 -10.88 -36.97 18.79
CA ALA A 239 -9.61 -36.29 18.90
C ALA A 239 -8.43 -37.21 18.53
N SER A 240 -7.29 -36.62 18.14
CA SER A 240 -6.04 -36.66 18.90
C SER A 240 -4.87 -36.24 18.02
N GLY A 241 -4.18 -35.18 18.46
CA GLY A 241 -2.81 -34.90 18.04
C GLY A 241 -1.84 -35.57 19.02
N THR A 242 -0.61 -35.81 18.56
CA THR A 242 0.58 -35.88 19.40
C THR A 242 1.79 -35.45 18.57
N CYS A 243 2.52 -34.47 19.07
CA CYS A 243 3.90 -34.15 18.70
C CYS A 243 4.70 -34.14 20.02
N PRO A 244 5.87 -34.79 20.12
CA PRO A 244 6.55 -34.97 21.39
C PRO A 244 7.45 -33.78 21.77
N GLU A 245 7.31 -33.35 23.03
CA GLU A 245 8.26 -32.46 23.73
C GLU A 245 9.46 -33.26 24.24
N THR A 246 10.66 -32.75 23.96
CA THR A 246 11.94 -33.18 24.56
C THR A 246 12.07 -32.64 25.99
N LYS A 247 12.16 -33.54 26.97
CA LYS A 247 12.52 -33.24 28.36
C LYS A 247 14.04 -33.01 28.48
N LEU A 248 14.42 -31.88 29.07
CA LEU A 248 15.76 -31.62 29.60
C LEU A 248 15.75 -31.90 31.11
N SER A 249 16.55 -32.87 31.55
CA SER A 249 16.69 -33.26 32.95
C SER A 249 17.76 -32.43 33.65
N THR A 250 17.43 -31.95 34.84
CA THR A 250 18.30 -31.31 35.83
C THR A 250 19.19 -32.32 36.55
N SER A 251 20.45 -31.93 36.81
CA SER A 251 21.23 -32.43 37.95
C SER A 251 22.42 -31.49 38.22
N GLU A 252 22.38 -30.79 39.36
CA GLU A 252 23.59 -30.38 40.12
C GLU A 252 23.73 -31.30 41.34
N PRO A 253 24.93 -31.44 41.92
CA PRO A 253 25.22 -30.63 43.12
C PRO A 253 26.68 -30.13 43.29
N SER A 254 26.81 -28.87 43.71
CA SER A 254 27.62 -28.27 44.80
C SER A 254 29.04 -28.75 45.15
N SER A 255 30.00 -27.81 45.22
CA SER A 255 30.82 -27.41 46.40
C SER A 255 32.02 -26.55 45.93
N ASN A 256 32.12 -25.25 46.25
CA ASN A 256 32.65 -24.55 47.45
C ASN A 256 33.97 -23.78 47.19
N THR A 257 34.01 -22.53 47.70
CA THR A 257 35.19 -21.71 48.12
C THR A 257 36.16 -21.21 47.02
N SER A 258 36.73 -19.99 47.02
CA SER A 258 36.84 -18.88 47.98
C SER A 258 37.45 -17.62 47.30
N HIS A 259 37.15 -16.45 47.88
CA HIS A 259 37.97 -15.22 48.05
C HIS A 259 38.66 -14.45 46.89
N GLY A 260 38.55 -13.11 46.97
CA GLY A 260 39.52 -12.14 46.44
C GLY A 260 38.91 -10.91 45.75
N THR A 261 38.23 -10.00 46.46
CA THR A 261 38.69 -8.62 46.82
C THR A 261 39.47 -7.81 45.76
N GLY A 262 38.97 -6.60 45.48
CA GLY A 262 39.66 -5.48 44.82
C GLY A 262 38.74 -4.82 43.77
N GLY A 263 38.12 -3.66 43.94
CA GLY A 263 38.51 -2.49 44.70
C GLY A 263 39.36 -1.55 43.83
N SER A 264 38.74 -0.63 43.09
CA SER A 264 39.12 0.80 43.06
C SER A 264 38.51 1.56 41.88
N THR A 265 37.77 2.60 42.25
CA THR A 265 37.73 3.97 41.72
C THR A 265 38.91 4.38 40.79
N ARG A 266 38.80 5.34 39.86
CA ARG A 266 38.45 6.75 40.08
C ARG A 266 38.54 7.55 38.75
N LYS A 267 37.67 8.56 38.63
CA LYS A 267 37.94 9.96 38.19
C LYS A 267 38.41 10.30 36.75
N THR A 268 37.53 11.08 36.11
CA THR A 268 37.72 12.44 35.52
C THR A 268 38.84 12.70 34.51
N ARG A 269 38.52 13.40 33.41
CA ARG A 269 39.09 14.73 33.09
C ARG A 269 38.40 15.43 31.90
N ARG A 270 37.98 16.69 32.12
CA ARG A 270 37.73 17.76 31.13
C ARG A 270 39.05 18.29 30.53
N LYS A 271 39.05 18.76 29.28
CA LYS A 271 39.77 19.94 28.72
C LYS A 271 39.27 20.15 27.27
N THR A 272 38.61 21.25 26.87
CA THR A 272 39.11 22.61 26.47
C THR A 272 40.16 22.54 25.35
N SER A 273 39.87 23.02 24.12
CA SER A 273 40.08 24.40 23.56
C SER A 273 41.18 24.27 22.48
N GLU A 274 41.09 24.74 21.23
CA GLU A 274 41.20 26.10 20.65
C GLU A 274 41.08 25.92 19.11
N LYS A 275 40.27 26.70 18.40
CA LYS A 275 40.68 27.90 17.61
C LYS A 275 42.00 27.75 16.83
N HIS A 276 41.87 27.74 15.50
CA HIS A 276 42.78 28.47 14.62
C HIS A 276 41.97 29.28 13.62
N ASP A 277 42.28 30.57 13.61
CA ASP A 277 41.82 31.63 12.74
C ASP A 277 42.95 31.93 11.74
N SER A 278 42.62 32.21 10.49
CA SER A 278 43.42 33.05 9.59
C SER A 278 42.60 33.43 8.33
N THR A 279 41.84 34.51 8.47
CA THR A 279 41.79 35.70 7.59
C THR A 279 42.67 35.71 6.31
N SER A 280 42.10 36.09 5.15
CA SER A 280 42.11 37.49 4.66
C SER A 280 41.70 37.66 3.18
N ASN A 281 40.96 38.76 2.93
CA ASN A 281 40.85 39.65 1.75
C ASN A 281 40.51 39.08 0.34
N GLY A 282 39.64 39.71 -0.46
CA GLY A 282 38.95 41.00 -0.31
C GLY A 282 38.16 41.42 -1.57
N GLN A 283 37.21 42.34 -1.35
CA GLN A 283 36.67 43.39 -2.24
C GLN A 283 36.13 43.03 -3.64
N SER A 284 34.80 43.15 -3.85
CA SER A 284 34.05 44.38 -4.20
C SER A 284 34.16 44.76 -5.69
N LYS A 285 33.02 44.72 -6.39
CA LYS A 285 32.48 45.85 -7.19
C LYS A 285 31.09 45.52 -7.77
N ARG A 286 30.10 46.27 -7.30
CA ARG A 286 28.89 46.69 -8.05
C ARG A 286 29.28 47.93 -8.90
N PRO A 287 28.58 48.29 -10.00
CA PRO A 287 27.29 48.97 -9.87
C PRO A 287 26.25 48.82 -11.01
N ASN A 288 25.00 49.10 -10.60
CA ASN A 288 23.84 49.75 -11.24
C ASN A 288 23.75 50.03 -12.76
N GLY A 289 22.49 49.98 -13.24
CA GLY A 289 21.95 50.88 -14.29
C GLY A 289 20.76 50.29 -15.06
N THR A 290 19.52 50.36 -14.57
CA THR A 290 18.45 51.32 -14.94
C THR A 290 18.02 51.39 -16.42
N GLY A 291 16.77 50.97 -16.67
CA GLY A 291 15.76 51.79 -17.36
C GLY A 291 15.39 51.44 -18.82
N ARG A 292 14.12 51.04 -19.07
CA ARG A 292 13.09 51.90 -19.70
C ARG A 292 11.76 51.18 -19.95
N LYS A 293 10.67 51.86 -19.54
CA LYS A 293 9.28 51.66 -19.98
C LYS A 293 9.09 52.10 -21.45
N LYS A 294 8.32 51.33 -22.24
CA LYS A 294 7.30 51.72 -23.25
C LYS A 294 6.42 50.46 -23.44
N GLY A 295 5.09 50.40 -23.36
CA GLY A 295 4.05 51.41 -23.50
C GLY A 295 3.56 51.53 -24.95
N ARG A 296 2.70 50.62 -25.46
CA ARG A 296 1.65 50.98 -26.47
C ARG A 296 0.60 49.89 -26.78
N LYS A 297 -0.65 50.22 -26.41
CA LYS A 297 -1.94 50.12 -27.13
C LYS A 297 -2.52 48.76 -27.57
N LYS A 298 -3.64 48.43 -26.90
CA LYS A 298 -4.91 47.91 -27.46
C LYS A 298 -5.17 48.43 -28.88
N LYS A 299 -5.52 47.53 -29.80
CA LYS A 299 -6.49 47.80 -30.87
C LYS A 299 -7.63 46.79 -30.75
N THR A 300 -8.75 47.32 -30.31
CA THR A 300 -10.10 46.81 -30.57
C THR A 300 -10.36 46.80 -32.07
N ASN A 301 -10.97 45.74 -32.60
CA ASN A 301 -11.64 45.78 -33.89
C ASN A 301 -13.12 45.42 -33.66
N ARG A 302 -13.97 46.45 -33.70
CA ARG A 302 -15.41 46.37 -33.98
C ARG A 302 -15.62 47.11 -35.30
N ASN A 303 -16.24 46.43 -36.26
CA ASN A 303 -17.15 46.94 -37.29
C ASN A 303 -17.87 45.68 -37.79
N THR A 304 -19.15 45.40 -37.53
CA THR A 304 -20.39 46.00 -38.07
C THR A 304 -20.35 46.28 -39.57
N SER A 305 -21.06 45.49 -40.38
CA SER A 305 -22.29 45.92 -41.09
C SER A 305 -22.70 44.97 -42.23
N GLY A 306 -24.01 44.67 -42.30
CA GLY A 306 -24.78 44.30 -43.50
C GLY A 306 -24.55 42.86 -44.02
N GLY A 307 -25.57 42.07 -44.36
CA GLY A 307 -26.92 42.40 -44.81
C GLY A 307 -27.15 41.58 -46.08
N SER A 308 -28.31 40.91 -46.12
CA SER A 308 -28.78 39.88 -47.09
C SER A 308 -28.35 38.45 -46.79
#